data_AF-A0A7R9QYB9-F1
#
_entry.id   AF-A0A7R9QYB9-F1
#
_cell.length_a   1.000
_cell.length_b   1.000
_cell.length_c   1.000
_cell.angle_alpha   90.00
_cell.angle_beta   90.00
_cell.angle_gamma   90.00
#
_symmetry.space_group_name_H-M   'P 1'
#
loop_
_entity.id
_entity.type
_entity.pdbx_description
1 polymer ?
#
loop_
_entity_poly.entity_id
_entity_poly.type
_entity_poly.pdbx_seq_one_letter_code
_entity_poly.pdbx_strand_id
1 'polypeptide(L)'
;GKRGQTSAKNNWQLFYVRGVVPNEATLVEVEPRVQSLRSRTAFAFINPSSHTIYVWFGCKCLDETRKVMHNAIDRLITHKPPQIGLKVDANYVTKELDEGKEDKEFWDLFESQDRRQQRQRLYHSLIDSRFTYDFTPRLFHLTSSSGEFTAKEILCSYRSVHNVTPYPFTQEDIYSAQQPTFFLFDNCHQIFLWESKYAFSKEATDDSEANATTGSQTIRWSAERKCALDSAIAYCFAKNSAEPPNGFVVCAGLEPDSFCALFPQWTYREDVALLHQQDGRKPGEMLAIQEVLSQYKTQYSLEELTRRPLPEGLNELCLESYLGADDFRDVLGVSREEFYDNLPIWRQTQLKQKANLF
;
A
#
# COMPACT_ATOMS: atom_id res chain seq x y z
N GLY A 1 7.49 -46.82 9.66
CA GLY A 1 8.46 -46.93 8.57
C GLY A 1 8.51 -45.60 7.82
N LYS A 2 9.72 -45.08 7.59
CA LYS A 2 10.09 -43.90 6.78
C LYS A 2 9.43 -42.56 7.18
N ARG A 3 10.02 -41.93 8.20
CA ARG A 3 10.11 -40.45 8.26
C ARG A 3 10.76 -40.00 6.95
N GLY A 4 10.07 -39.15 6.18
CA GLY A 4 10.66 -38.46 5.05
C GLY A 4 11.84 -37.65 5.57
N GLN A 5 13.04 -37.97 5.08
CA GLN A 5 14.20 -37.10 5.18
C GLN A 5 13.87 -35.86 4.34
N THR A 6 13.39 -34.79 4.98
CA THR A 6 13.56 -33.45 4.42
C THR A 6 15.06 -33.17 4.45
N SER A 7 15.65 -33.08 3.26
CA SER A 7 17.07 -32.81 3.06
C SER A 7 17.50 -31.59 3.88
N ALA A 8 18.49 -31.76 4.77
CA ALA A 8 19.11 -30.69 5.56
C ALA A 8 19.84 -29.61 4.72
N LYS A 9 19.74 -29.66 3.38
CA LYS A 9 20.43 -28.75 2.47
C LYS A 9 19.73 -27.38 2.28
N ASN A 10 18.46 -27.23 2.66
CA ASN A 10 17.67 -26.02 2.37
C ASN A 10 17.18 -25.28 3.62
N ASN A 11 18.06 -25.04 4.60
CA ASN A 11 17.74 -24.27 5.80
C ASN A 11 18.34 -22.86 5.76
N TRP A 12 18.24 -22.19 4.62
CA TRP A 12 18.65 -20.79 4.49
C TRP A 12 17.57 -19.89 5.09
N GLN A 13 18.00 -19.06 6.04
CA GLN A 13 17.20 -18.02 6.66
C GLN A 13 17.60 -16.67 6.06
N LEU A 14 16.62 -15.84 5.72
CA LEU A 14 16.83 -14.53 5.13
C LEU A 14 16.47 -13.45 6.14
N PHE A 15 17.39 -12.52 6.36
CA PHE A 15 17.18 -11.38 7.25
C PHE A 15 17.46 -10.09 6.51
N TYR A 16 16.69 -9.03 6.77
CA TYR A 16 17.09 -7.68 6.39
C TYR A 16 17.52 -6.89 7.63
N VAL A 17 18.33 -5.85 7.40
CA VAL A 17 18.74 -4.94 8.46
C VAL A 17 17.68 -3.84 8.67
N ARG A 18 17.15 -3.75 9.88
CA ARG A 18 16.24 -2.69 10.32
C ARG A 18 16.95 -1.77 11.30
N GLY A 19 16.80 -0.47 11.10
CA GLY A 19 17.47 0.56 11.88
C GLY A 19 18.65 1.17 11.13
N VAL A 20 19.00 2.40 11.53
CA VAL A 20 20.00 3.24 10.84
C VAL A 20 21.16 3.65 11.75
N VAL A 21 21.18 3.11 12.97
CA VAL A 21 22.22 3.31 13.97
C VAL A 21 22.78 1.93 14.32
N PRO A 22 24.10 1.68 14.18
CA PRO A 22 24.68 0.34 14.32
C PRO A 22 24.33 -0.39 15.63
N ASN A 23 24.32 0.34 16.75
CA ASN A 23 24.07 -0.26 18.06
C ASN A 23 22.59 -0.60 18.31
N GLU A 24 21.67 0.03 17.59
CA GLU A 24 20.22 -0.11 17.74
C GLU A 24 19.60 -1.00 16.64
N ALA A 25 20.38 -1.32 15.61
CA ALA A 25 19.92 -2.08 14.48
C ALA A 25 19.62 -3.55 14.84
N THR A 26 18.62 -4.09 14.16
CA THR A 26 18.15 -5.46 14.36
C THR A 26 18.07 -6.17 13.02
N LEU A 27 18.46 -7.45 12.99
CA LEU A 27 18.17 -8.34 11.87
C LEU A 27 16.74 -8.86 12.03
N VAL A 28 15.91 -8.65 11.01
CA VAL A 28 14.51 -9.09 10.99
C VAL A 28 14.36 -10.17 9.94
N GLU A 29 13.88 -11.34 10.37
CA GLU A 29 13.68 -12.49 9.49
C GLU A 29 12.53 -12.23 8.52
N VAL A 30 12.72 -12.62 7.27
CA VAL A 30 11.70 -12.60 6.20
C VAL A 30 11.73 -13.92 5.45
N GLU A 31 10.69 -14.17 4.66
CA GLU A 31 10.65 -15.38 3.85
C GLU A 31 11.84 -15.42 2.87
N PRO A 32 12.56 -16.55 2.74
CA PRO A 32 13.70 -16.69 1.82
C PRO A 32 13.22 -16.86 0.38
N ARG A 33 12.57 -15.83 -0.15
CA ARG A 33 12.02 -15.74 -1.51
C ARG A 33 12.66 -14.56 -2.22
N VAL A 34 12.83 -14.67 -3.54
CA VAL A 34 13.39 -13.59 -4.37
C VAL A 34 12.54 -12.31 -4.25
N GLN A 35 11.22 -12.45 -4.07
CA GLN A 35 10.28 -11.34 -3.85
C GLN A 35 10.52 -10.55 -2.56
N SER A 36 11.28 -11.10 -1.59
CA SER A 36 11.61 -10.42 -0.35
C SER A 36 12.75 -9.41 -0.52
N LEU A 37 13.56 -9.50 -1.58
CA LEU A 37 14.67 -8.58 -1.81
C LEU A 37 14.17 -7.15 -2.05
N ARG A 38 14.98 -6.19 -1.62
CA ARG A 38 14.66 -4.76 -1.61
C ARG A 38 15.90 -3.93 -1.94
N SER A 39 15.84 -3.18 -3.03
CA SER A 39 17.02 -2.49 -3.58
C SER A 39 17.60 -1.37 -2.71
N ARG A 40 16.90 -0.88 -1.68
CA ARG A 40 17.38 0.23 -0.83
C ARG A 40 17.98 -0.23 0.51
N THR A 41 18.10 -1.54 0.74
CA THR A 41 18.63 -2.08 2.00
C THR A 41 19.57 -3.27 1.75
N ALA A 42 20.03 -3.89 2.83
CA ALA A 42 20.88 -5.05 2.83
C ALA A 42 20.17 -6.27 3.45
N PHE A 43 20.56 -7.45 2.97
CA PHE A 43 20.05 -8.73 3.43
C PHE A 43 21.19 -9.68 3.80
N ALA A 44 20.97 -10.54 4.79
CA ALA A 44 21.84 -11.67 5.08
C ALA A 44 21.11 -12.99 4.85
N PHE A 45 21.76 -13.89 4.12
CA PHE A 45 21.40 -15.30 4.07
C PHE A 45 22.30 -16.06 5.03
N ILE A 46 21.67 -16.72 6.00
CA ILE A 46 22.34 -17.47 7.05
C ILE A 46 21.86 -18.91 6.96
N ASN A 47 22.80 -19.84 6.88
CA ASN A 47 22.53 -21.25 7.09
C ASN A 47 23.47 -21.72 8.19
N PRO A 48 22.96 -22.17 9.34
CA PRO A 48 23.81 -22.53 10.48
C PRO A 48 24.76 -23.71 10.22
N SER A 49 24.41 -24.55 9.24
CA SER A 49 25.25 -25.66 8.77
C SER A 49 26.29 -25.21 7.73
N SER A 50 26.09 -24.05 7.12
CA SER A 50 27.07 -23.40 6.23
C SER A 50 28.09 -22.65 7.09
N HIS A 51 29.36 -22.67 6.70
CA HIS A 51 30.40 -21.80 7.26
C HIS A 51 30.48 -20.44 6.55
N THR A 52 29.54 -20.16 5.65
CA THR A 52 29.45 -18.92 4.88
C THR A 52 28.12 -18.22 5.14
N ILE A 53 28.20 -16.93 5.45
CA ILE A 53 27.08 -15.99 5.52
C ILE A 53 27.13 -15.12 4.27
N TYR A 54 26.06 -15.10 3.48
CA TYR A 54 25.99 -14.21 2.33
C TYR A 54 25.36 -12.89 2.74
N VAL A 55 25.95 -11.78 2.34
CA VAL A 55 25.40 -10.44 2.55
C VAL A 55 25.14 -9.82 1.19
N TRP A 56 23.88 -9.57 0.90
CA TRP A 56 23.43 -8.97 -0.36
C TRP A 56 23.08 -7.50 -0.13
N PHE A 57 23.59 -6.63 -0.98
CA PHE A 57 23.33 -5.20 -0.93
C PHE A 57 22.52 -4.77 -2.15
N GLY A 58 21.37 -4.15 -1.89
CA GLY A 58 20.58 -3.53 -2.95
C GLY A 58 21.35 -2.42 -3.68
N CYS A 59 21.03 -2.20 -4.95
CA CYS A 59 21.71 -1.25 -5.83
C CYS A 59 21.55 0.22 -5.39
N LYS A 60 20.57 0.50 -4.51
CA LYS A 60 20.32 1.80 -3.89
C LYS A 60 20.54 1.77 -2.37
N CYS A 61 21.23 0.75 -1.86
CA CYS A 61 21.63 0.66 -0.45
C CYS A 61 22.71 1.70 -0.15
N LEU A 62 22.46 2.57 0.83
CA LEU A 62 23.36 3.64 1.23
C LEU A 62 24.54 3.11 2.05
N ASP A 63 25.66 3.82 2.05
CA ASP A 63 26.88 3.43 2.79
C ASP A 63 26.63 3.32 4.30
N GLU A 64 25.77 4.16 4.85
CA GLU A 64 25.34 4.08 6.25
C GLU A 64 24.65 2.74 6.53
N THR A 65 23.74 2.31 5.65
CA THR A 65 23.07 1.02 5.78
C THR A 65 24.04 -0.15 5.63
N ARG A 66 25.04 -0.05 4.74
CA ARG A 66 26.13 -1.03 4.64
C ARG A 66 26.90 -1.16 5.95
N LYS A 67 27.34 -0.04 6.54
CA LYS A 67 28.03 -0.01 7.84
C LYS A 67 27.20 -0.64 8.96
N VAL A 68 25.90 -0.35 9.01
CA VAL A 68 24.98 -0.95 9.98
C VAL A 68 24.87 -2.46 9.76
N MET A 69 24.77 -2.92 8.51
CA MET A 69 24.72 -4.34 8.18
C MET A 69 26.00 -5.08 8.60
N HIS A 70 27.18 -4.53 8.28
CA HIS A 70 28.45 -5.14 8.71
C HIS A 70 28.52 -5.24 10.24
N ASN A 71 28.17 -4.18 10.97
CA ASN A 71 28.14 -4.21 12.43
C ASN A 71 27.18 -5.28 12.98
N ALA A 72 26.00 -5.42 12.38
CA ALA A 72 25.04 -6.45 12.77
C ALA A 72 25.58 -7.87 12.54
N ILE A 73 26.27 -8.11 11.42
CA ILE A 73 26.89 -9.41 11.11
C ILE A 73 28.12 -9.69 11.99
N ASP A 74 28.97 -8.70 12.26
CA ASP A 74 30.10 -8.84 13.18
C ASP A 74 29.61 -9.22 14.57
N ARG A 75 28.56 -8.55 15.06
CA ARG A 75 27.93 -8.88 16.34
C ARG A 75 27.31 -10.27 16.32
N LEU A 76 26.65 -10.67 15.24
CA LEU A 76 26.09 -12.01 15.07
C LEU A 76 27.17 -13.10 15.15
N ILE A 77 28.28 -12.93 14.41
CA ILE A 77 29.40 -13.88 14.38
C ILE A 77 30.15 -13.91 15.72
N THR A 78 30.25 -12.78 16.41
CA THR A 78 30.90 -12.68 17.73
C THR A 78 30.06 -13.37 18.82
N HIS A 79 28.75 -13.09 18.87
CA HIS A 79 27.90 -13.54 19.98
C HIS A 79 27.21 -14.88 19.73
N LYS A 80 27.01 -15.27 18.47
CA LYS A 80 26.39 -16.53 18.05
C LYS A 80 25.11 -16.86 18.84
N PRO A 81 24.08 -15.99 18.76
CA PRO A 81 22.85 -16.18 19.52
C PRO A 81 22.22 -17.56 19.23
N PRO A 82 21.80 -18.31 20.26
CA PRO A 82 21.25 -19.66 20.09
C PRO A 82 20.04 -19.72 19.13
N GLN A 83 19.28 -18.63 19.03
CA GLN A 83 18.10 -18.51 18.18
C GLN A 83 18.42 -18.65 16.68
N ILE A 84 19.62 -18.25 16.26
CA ILE A 84 20.08 -18.38 14.87
C ILE A 84 20.71 -19.76 14.64
N GLY A 85 21.07 -20.49 15.71
CA GLY A 85 21.61 -21.85 15.60
C GLY A 85 23.08 -21.93 15.16
N LEU A 86 23.81 -20.82 15.10
CA LEU A 86 25.24 -20.83 14.79
C LEU A 86 26.02 -21.63 15.83
N LYS A 87 26.98 -22.45 15.39
CA LYS A 87 27.81 -23.29 16.26
C LYS A 87 28.88 -22.43 16.93
N VAL A 88 29.00 -22.53 18.25
CA VAL A 88 29.94 -21.75 19.07
C VAL A 88 31.39 -21.92 18.58
N ASP A 89 31.79 -23.14 18.24
CA ASP A 89 33.17 -23.45 17.82
C ASP A 89 33.42 -23.27 16.31
N ALA A 90 32.40 -22.90 15.53
CA ALA A 90 32.57 -22.70 14.11
C ALA A 90 33.05 -21.28 13.79
N ASN A 91 33.92 -21.18 12.80
CA ASN A 91 34.25 -19.92 12.14
C ASN A 91 33.29 -19.73 10.95
N TYR A 92 32.82 -18.49 10.80
CA TYR A 92 31.92 -18.08 9.73
C TYR A 92 32.60 -16.99 8.90
N VAL A 93 32.52 -17.11 7.59
CA VAL A 93 33.07 -16.13 6.63
C VAL A 93 31.91 -15.40 5.94
N THR A 94 32.07 -14.10 5.70
CA THR A 94 31.10 -13.30 4.96
C THR A 94 31.43 -13.26 3.48
N LYS A 95 30.43 -13.48 2.62
CA LYS A 95 30.52 -13.28 1.16
C LYS A 95 29.56 -12.18 0.75
N GLU A 96 30.09 -11.09 0.23
CA GLU A 96 29.31 -9.92 -0.15
C GLU A 96 28.95 -9.93 -1.63
N LEU A 97 27.74 -9.48 -1.94
CA LEU A 97 27.19 -9.42 -3.28
C LEU A 97 26.42 -8.11 -3.45
N ASP A 98 26.59 -7.45 -4.59
CA ASP A 98 25.76 -6.32 -4.98
C ASP A 98 24.63 -6.78 -5.91
N GLU A 99 23.47 -6.12 -5.82
CA GLU A 99 22.37 -6.27 -6.77
C GLU A 99 22.84 -6.09 -8.22
N GLY A 100 22.54 -7.08 -9.07
CA GLY A 100 22.96 -7.13 -10.47
C GLY A 100 24.34 -7.76 -10.70
N LYS A 101 25.07 -8.13 -9.65
CA LYS A 101 26.36 -8.82 -9.72
C LYS A 101 26.34 -10.21 -9.07
N GLU A 102 25.16 -10.77 -8.85
CA GLU A 102 24.99 -12.05 -8.17
C GLU A 102 25.43 -13.21 -9.05
N ASP A 103 26.11 -14.18 -8.44
CA ASP A 103 26.52 -15.41 -9.11
C ASP A 103 25.44 -16.50 -9.02
N LYS A 104 25.67 -17.61 -9.72
CA LYS A 104 24.76 -18.75 -9.69
C LYS A 104 24.59 -19.33 -8.28
N GLU A 105 25.65 -19.33 -7.48
CA GLU A 105 25.64 -19.86 -6.12
C GLU A 105 24.66 -19.07 -5.22
N PHE A 106 24.59 -17.75 -5.38
CA PHE A 106 23.61 -16.92 -4.69
C PHE A 106 22.17 -17.26 -5.08
N TRP A 107 21.90 -17.45 -6.36
CA TRP A 107 20.54 -17.80 -6.81
C TRP A 107 20.12 -19.20 -6.34
N ASP A 108 21.08 -20.13 -6.25
CA ASP A 108 20.85 -21.47 -5.71
C ASP A 108 20.43 -21.43 -4.21
N LEU A 109 20.67 -20.33 -3.48
CA LEU A 109 20.22 -20.16 -2.08
C LEU A 109 18.68 -20.15 -1.96
N PHE A 110 17.97 -19.73 -3.00
CA PHE A 110 16.50 -19.70 -3.04
C PHE A 110 15.88 -21.01 -3.57
N GLU A 111 16.68 -21.93 -4.14
CA GLU A 111 16.20 -23.11 -4.90
C GLU A 111 15.72 -24.29 -4.03
N SER A 112 14.82 -24.00 -3.08
CA SER A 112 14.01 -25.01 -2.39
C SER A 112 12.57 -25.12 -2.88
N GLN A 113 12.07 -24.15 -3.64
CA GLN A 113 10.70 -24.16 -4.19
C GLN A 113 10.66 -23.75 -5.66
N ASP A 114 10.29 -24.72 -6.50
CA ASP A 114 9.92 -24.67 -7.93
C ASP A 114 10.66 -23.72 -8.89
N ARG A 115 11.64 -24.31 -9.61
CA ARG A 115 12.47 -23.70 -10.67
C ARG A 115 11.72 -23.12 -11.89
N ARG A 116 10.41 -23.32 -12.02
CA ARG A 116 9.65 -22.95 -13.23
C ARG A 116 8.91 -21.61 -13.17
N GLN A 117 8.69 -21.03 -11.98
CA GLN A 117 7.95 -19.76 -11.84
C GLN A 117 8.83 -18.54 -11.48
N GLN A 118 10.11 -18.75 -11.13
CA GLN A 118 10.97 -17.71 -10.52
C GLN A 118 11.48 -16.61 -11.47
N ARG A 119 11.49 -16.80 -12.80
CA ARG A 119 12.12 -15.83 -13.72
C ARG A 119 11.19 -14.73 -14.26
N GLN A 120 9.87 -14.86 -14.10
CA GLN A 120 8.93 -13.91 -14.72
C GLN A 120 8.40 -12.82 -13.79
N ARG A 121 8.66 -12.90 -12.47
CA ARG A 121 8.41 -11.82 -11.51
C ARG A 121 9.53 -11.73 -10.50
N LEU A 122 10.70 -11.31 -10.99
CA LEU A 122 11.74 -10.78 -10.11
C LEU A 122 11.11 -9.62 -9.31
N TYR A 123 11.50 -9.47 -8.06
CA TYR A 123 11.09 -8.34 -7.22
C TYR A 123 11.27 -7.01 -7.97
N HIS A 124 10.60 -5.95 -7.52
CA HIS A 124 10.76 -4.63 -8.09
C HIS A 124 12.16 -4.07 -7.82
N SER A 125 13.09 -4.37 -8.74
CA SER A 125 14.47 -3.90 -8.71
C SER A 125 14.56 -2.43 -9.15
N LEU A 126 15.42 -1.67 -8.46
CA LEU A 126 15.70 -0.27 -8.79
C LEU A 126 16.98 -0.09 -9.62
N ILE A 127 17.54 -1.18 -10.18
CA ILE A 127 18.83 -1.14 -10.89
C ILE A 127 18.79 -0.22 -12.12
N ASP A 128 17.65 -0.23 -12.84
CA ASP A 128 17.43 0.61 -14.01
C ASP A 128 16.90 2.01 -13.65
N SER A 129 16.59 2.26 -12.38
CA SER A 129 16.06 3.56 -11.93
C SER A 129 17.16 4.62 -11.93
N ARG A 130 16.88 5.73 -12.62
CA ARG A 130 17.77 6.91 -12.68
C ARG A 130 17.62 7.85 -11.49
N PHE A 131 16.63 7.61 -10.63
CA PHE A 131 16.39 8.44 -9.45
C PHE A 131 17.38 8.15 -8.32
N THR A 132 17.57 9.14 -7.45
CA THR A 132 18.27 8.99 -6.17
C THR A 132 17.29 8.51 -5.10
N TYR A 133 17.77 7.73 -4.12
CA TYR A 133 16.92 7.14 -3.08
C TYR A 133 17.46 7.44 -1.67
N ASP A 134 18.05 8.63 -1.53
CA ASP A 134 18.68 9.22 -0.36
C ASP A 134 17.70 10.00 0.53
N PHE A 135 16.45 9.55 0.61
CA PHE A 135 15.38 10.17 1.39
C PHE A 135 14.62 9.15 2.23
N THR A 136 14.04 9.59 3.35
CA THR A 136 13.13 8.77 4.16
C THR A 136 11.69 8.98 3.65
N PRO A 137 10.97 7.93 3.20
CA PRO A 137 9.57 8.05 2.83
C PRO A 137 8.69 8.56 3.99
N ARG A 138 7.56 9.19 3.66
CA ARG A 138 6.59 9.69 4.64
C ARG A 138 5.22 9.06 4.41
N LEU A 139 4.48 8.83 5.49
CA LEU A 139 3.16 8.22 5.45
C LEU A 139 2.18 9.09 6.23
N PHE A 140 1.02 9.35 5.66
CA PHE A 140 -0.04 10.13 6.30
C PHE A 140 -1.33 9.34 6.28
N HIS A 141 -1.97 9.22 7.44
CA HIS A 141 -3.33 8.70 7.56
C HIS A 141 -4.33 9.83 7.32
N LEU A 142 -5.21 9.66 6.33
CA LEU A 142 -6.23 10.62 5.94
C LEU A 142 -7.59 10.12 6.45
N THR A 143 -8.21 10.85 7.39
CA THR A 143 -9.44 10.39 8.06
C THR A 143 -10.32 11.54 8.58
N SER A 144 -11.63 11.32 8.54
CA SER A 144 -12.70 12.14 9.14
C SER A 144 -13.22 11.57 10.46
N SER A 145 -12.55 10.59 11.07
CA SER A 145 -13.00 9.90 12.29
C SER A 145 -13.30 10.85 13.46
N SER A 146 -12.61 11.99 13.54
CA SER A 146 -12.83 13.04 14.56
C SER A 146 -13.91 14.07 14.19
N GLY A 147 -14.67 13.86 13.12
CA GLY A 147 -15.70 14.80 12.62
C GLY A 147 -15.17 15.83 11.62
N GLU A 148 -13.88 16.14 11.66
CA GLU A 148 -13.17 16.92 10.65
C GLU A 148 -12.20 16.04 9.86
N PHE A 149 -12.07 16.30 8.56
CA PHE A 149 -11.07 15.63 7.72
C PHE A 149 -9.67 16.11 8.09
N THR A 150 -8.81 15.17 8.48
CA THR A 150 -7.44 15.46 8.93
C THR A 150 -6.43 14.54 8.26
N ALA A 151 -5.23 15.06 8.06
CA ALA A 151 -4.05 14.30 7.63
C ALA A 151 -3.08 14.17 8.81
N LYS A 152 -2.88 12.96 9.32
CA LYS A 152 -1.99 12.68 10.45
C LYS A 152 -0.75 11.95 9.96
N GLU A 153 0.42 12.55 10.15
CA GLU A 153 1.69 11.90 9.79
C GLU A 153 1.97 10.72 10.72
N ILE A 154 2.22 9.56 10.13
CA ILE A 154 2.66 8.35 10.84
C ILE A 154 4.19 8.40 10.91
N LEU A 155 4.71 8.36 12.13
CA LEU A 155 6.14 8.47 12.38
C LEU A 155 6.75 7.10 12.65
N CYS A 156 7.87 6.82 11.99
CA CYS A 156 8.67 5.64 12.27
C CYS A 156 9.37 5.78 13.65
N SER A 157 9.26 4.72 14.47
CA SER A 157 9.77 4.69 15.84
C SER A 157 11.28 4.63 15.95
N TYR A 158 11.95 4.13 14.91
CA TYR A 158 13.42 4.01 14.81
C TYR A 158 14.02 4.96 13.77
N ARG A 159 13.29 6.02 13.41
CA ARG A 159 13.78 7.05 12.48
C ARG A 159 14.95 7.81 13.10
N SER A 160 15.94 8.15 12.28
CA SER A 160 17.01 9.07 12.66
C SER A 160 16.82 10.43 12.00
N VAL A 161 17.23 11.49 12.70
CA VAL A 161 17.30 12.85 12.14
C VAL A 161 18.48 12.99 11.17
N HIS A 162 19.53 12.19 11.37
CA HIS A 162 20.79 12.32 10.63
C HIS A 162 20.93 11.32 9.50
N ASN A 163 20.24 10.17 9.57
CA ASN A 163 20.38 9.07 8.63
C ASN A 163 19.04 8.75 7.96
N VAL A 164 19.12 8.38 6.68
CA VAL A 164 17.97 7.96 5.88
C VAL A 164 17.47 6.60 6.36
N THR A 165 16.16 6.49 6.60
CA THR A 165 15.47 5.23 6.87
C THR A 165 14.74 4.81 5.59
N PRO A 166 15.26 3.82 4.82
CA PRO A 166 14.72 3.49 3.50
C PRO A 166 13.34 2.82 3.54
N TYR A 167 13.07 2.07 4.62
CA TYR A 167 11.85 1.29 4.81
C TYR A 167 11.22 1.56 6.19
N PRO A 168 10.71 2.77 6.44
CA PRO A 168 10.25 3.21 7.77
C PRO A 168 8.94 2.55 8.24
N PHE A 169 8.13 2.05 7.30
CA PHE A 169 6.77 1.54 7.55
C PHE A 169 6.64 0.08 7.11
N THR A 170 5.75 -0.67 7.77
CA THR A 170 5.37 -2.05 7.44
C THR A 170 4.00 -2.09 6.78
N GLN A 171 3.64 -3.24 6.18
CA GLN A 171 2.31 -3.44 5.63
C GLN A 171 1.22 -3.33 6.71
N GLU A 172 1.49 -3.81 7.93
CA GLU A 172 0.59 -3.65 9.08
C GLU A 172 0.24 -2.19 9.37
N ASP A 173 1.17 -1.23 9.16
CA ASP A 173 0.92 0.19 9.46
C ASP A 173 -0.27 0.76 8.66
N ILE A 174 -0.55 0.22 7.47
CA ILE A 174 -1.69 0.65 6.63
C ILE A 174 -2.88 -0.32 6.69
N TYR A 175 -2.64 -1.63 6.88
CA TYR A 175 -3.70 -2.64 6.92
C TYR A 175 -4.40 -2.77 8.28
N SER A 176 -3.74 -2.39 9.39
CA SER A 176 -4.32 -2.47 10.74
C SER A 176 -5.26 -1.30 11.09
N ALA A 177 -5.27 -0.24 10.27
CA ALA A 177 -6.18 0.88 10.45
C ALA A 177 -7.64 0.47 10.21
N GLN A 178 -8.57 1.18 10.85
CA GLN A 178 -10.01 0.96 10.64
C GLN A 178 -10.37 1.28 9.18
N GLN A 179 -10.89 0.28 8.46
CA GLN A 179 -11.25 0.38 7.06
C GLN A 179 -12.75 0.69 6.88
N PRO A 180 -13.14 1.38 5.79
CA PRO A 180 -12.29 1.94 4.76
C PRO A 180 -11.53 3.17 5.26
N THR A 181 -10.38 3.42 4.65
CA THR A 181 -9.52 4.55 4.96
C THR A 181 -8.51 4.81 3.84
N PHE A 182 -7.82 5.95 3.93
CA PHE A 182 -6.87 6.43 2.95
C PHE A 182 -5.50 6.70 3.59
N PHE A 183 -4.45 6.36 2.86
CA PHE A 183 -3.09 6.70 3.23
C PHE A 183 -2.38 7.41 2.08
N LEU A 184 -1.73 8.54 2.37
CA LEU A 184 -0.82 9.18 1.42
C LEU A 184 0.60 8.73 1.74
N PHE A 185 1.23 8.06 0.77
CA PHE A 185 2.61 7.62 0.85
C PHE A 185 3.48 8.49 -0.06
N ASP A 186 4.38 9.25 0.54
CA ASP A 186 5.37 10.07 -0.16
C ASP A 186 6.66 9.28 -0.38
N ASN A 187 6.87 8.82 -1.63
CA ASN A 187 8.10 8.17 -2.07
C ASN A 187 9.02 9.15 -2.84
N CYS A 188 8.96 10.44 -2.50
CA CYS A 188 9.71 11.54 -3.11
C CYS A 188 9.39 11.81 -4.59
N HIS A 189 9.73 10.87 -5.48
CA HIS A 189 9.54 10.98 -6.93
C HIS A 189 8.12 10.67 -7.38
N GLN A 190 7.40 9.90 -6.56
CA GLN A 190 6.02 9.49 -6.80
C GLN A 190 5.26 9.52 -5.48
N ILE A 191 4.01 9.98 -5.54
CA ILE A 191 3.09 9.99 -4.42
C ILE A 191 2.01 8.94 -4.68
N PHE A 192 1.70 8.14 -3.67
CA PHE A 192 0.62 7.17 -3.74
C PHE A 192 -0.48 7.55 -2.76
N LEU A 193 -1.72 7.58 -3.24
CA LEU A 193 -2.91 7.58 -2.42
C LEU A 193 -3.44 6.15 -2.37
N TRP A 194 -3.15 5.45 -1.28
CA TRP A 194 -3.66 4.11 -1.03
C TRP A 194 -5.07 4.19 -0.45
N GLU A 195 -6.01 3.43 -1.02
CA GLU A 195 -7.40 3.38 -0.57
C GLU A 195 -7.82 1.96 -0.22
N SER A 196 -8.51 1.82 0.92
CA SER A 196 -9.20 0.58 1.31
C SER A 196 -10.72 0.70 1.17
N LYS A 197 -11.39 -0.44 1.19
CA LYS A 197 -12.83 -0.59 0.97
C LYS A 197 -13.46 -1.43 2.09
N TYR A 198 -14.76 -1.28 2.29
CA TYR A 198 -15.54 -2.18 3.13
C TYR A 198 -15.38 -3.64 2.70
N ALA A 199 -15.12 -4.53 3.65
CA ALA A 199 -15.30 -5.96 3.42
C ALA A 199 -16.80 -6.23 3.27
N PHE A 200 -17.24 -6.68 2.10
CA PHE A 200 -18.60 -7.19 1.95
C PHE A 200 -18.67 -8.53 2.70
N SER A 201 -19.23 -8.56 3.92
CA SER A 201 -19.58 -9.83 4.54
C SER A 201 -20.83 -10.39 3.83
N LYS A 202 -20.62 -11.35 2.92
CA LYS A 202 -21.72 -12.14 2.35
C LYS A 202 -22.32 -13.16 3.34
N GLU A 203 -21.75 -13.27 4.54
CA GLU A 203 -22.13 -14.24 5.58
C GLU A 203 -22.79 -13.58 6.80
N ALA A 204 -23.47 -12.44 6.64
CA ALA A 204 -24.42 -12.00 7.65
C ALA A 204 -25.71 -12.84 7.53
N THR A 205 -25.65 -14.09 8.00
CA THR A 205 -26.82 -14.95 8.25
C THR A 205 -27.46 -14.68 9.61
N ASP A 206 -27.04 -13.63 10.32
CA ASP A 206 -27.70 -13.13 11.52
C ASP A 206 -28.10 -11.66 11.31
N ASP A 207 -29.37 -11.37 11.58
CA ASP A 207 -30.05 -10.06 11.47
C ASP A 207 -29.47 -8.96 12.40
N SER A 208 -28.22 -9.08 12.86
CA SER A 208 -27.54 -8.13 13.75
C SER A 208 -26.26 -7.51 13.19
N GLU A 209 -25.66 -8.04 12.12
CA GLU A 209 -24.44 -7.47 11.52
C GLU A 209 -24.43 -7.48 9.98
N ALA A 210 -25.61 -7.55 9.36
CA ALA A 210 -25.78 -7.15 7.96
C ALA A 210 -25.68 -5.63 7.84
N ASN A 211 -24.49 -5.06 8.10
CA ASN A 211 -24.14 -3.73 7.61
C ASN A 211 -23.95 -3.82 6.09
N ALA A 212 -25.04 -4.09 5.37
CA ALA A 212 -25.21 -3.56 4.03
C ALA A 212 -24.83 -2.09 4.12
N THR A 213 -23.77 -1.70 3.41
CA THR A 213 -23.23 -0.33 3.40
C THR A 213 -24.40 0.63 3.31
N THR A 214 -24.77 1.25 4.43
CA THR A 214 -25.93 2.12 4.45
C THR A 214 -25.62 3.29 3.50
N GLY A 215 -26.63 3.86 2.83
CA GLY A 215 -26.36 4.98 1.90
C GLY A 215 -25.53 6.09 2.55
N SER A 216 -25.68 6.33 3.85
CA SER A 216 -24.86 7.27 4.64
C SER A 216 -23.38 6.90 4.74
N GLN A 217 -23.02 5.63 4.82
CA GLN A 217 -21.62 5.18 4.81
C GLN A 217 -20.97 5.42 3.44
N THR A 218 -21.68 5.11 2.35
CA THR A 218 -21.20 5.35 0.98
C THR A 218 -20.98 6.85 0.72
N ILE A 219 -21.90 7.71 1.17
CA ILE A 219 -21.78 9.17 1.07
C ILE A 219 -20.54 9.65 1.81
N ARG A 220 -20.37 9.23 3.07
CA ARG A 220 -19.23 9.65 3.90
C ARG A 220 -17.92 9.21 3.28
N TRP A 221 -17.83 7.96 2.82
CA TRP A 221 -16.64 7.45 2.16
C TRP A 221 -16.32 8.22 0.88
N SER A 222 -17.32 8.52 0.04
CA SER A 222 -17.13 9.31 -1.17
C SER A 222 -16.61 10.73 -0.87
N ALA A 223 -17.21 11.40 0.11
CA ALA A 223 -16.78 12.73 0.52
C ALA A 223 -15.34 12.72 1.07
N GLU A 224 -15.02 11.72 1.92
CA GLU A 224 -13.68 11.53 2.46
C GLU A 224 -12.64 11.22 1.36
N ARG A 225 -13.01 10.37 0.39
CA ARG A 225 -12.19 10.06 -0.78
C ARG A 225 -11.88 11.32 -1.59
N LYS A 226 -12.89 12.16 -1.84
CA LYS A 226 -12.68 13.43 -2.54
C LYS A 226 -11.70 14.34 -1.78
N CYS A 227 -11.89 14.50 -0.47
CA CYS A 227 -10.96 15.27 0.37
C CYS A 227 -9.54 14.68 0.34
N ALA A 228 -9.41 13.35 0.32
CA ALA A 228 -8.12 12.67 0.21
C ALA A 228 -7.43 12.94 -1.13
N LEU A 229 -8.17 12.88 -2.25
CA LEU A 229 -7.68 13.22 -3.59
C LEU A 229 -7.24 14.68 -3.68
N ASP A 230 -8.08 15.62 -3.23
CA ASP A 230 -7.78 17.05 -3.20
C ASP A 230 -6.52 17.34 -2.37
N SER A 231 -6.42 16.71 -1.19
CA SER A 231 -5.26 16.85 -0.30
C SER A 231 -3.98 16.29 -0.93
N ALA A 232 -4.07 15.17 -1.65
CA ALA A 232 -2.93 14.58 -2.32
C ALA A 232 -2.41 15.46 -3.47
N ILE A 233 -3.30 16.08 -4.25
CA ILE A 233 -2.91 17.06 -5.28
C ILE A 233 -2.25 18.27 -4.63
N ALA A 234 -2.89 18.85 -3.60
CA ALA A 234 -2.32 19.99 -2.88
C ALA A 234 -0.94 19.66 -2.30
N TYR A 235 -0.75 18.46 -1.76
CA TYR A 235 0.53 17.97 -1.27
C TYR A 235 1.59 17.91 -2.38
N CYS A 236 1.26 17.36 -3.56
CA CYS A 236 2.18 17.29 -4.69
C CYS A 236 2.65 18.70 -5.10
N PHE A 237 1.73 19.66 -5.25
CA PHE A 237 2.07 21.05 -5.59
C PHE A 237 2.88 21.76 -4.49
N ALA A 238 2.55 21.52 -3.21
CA ALA A 238 3.29 22.10 -2.10
C ALA A 238 4.72 21.53 -1.99
N LYS A 239 4.92 20.27 -2.37
CA LYS A 239 6.24 19.62 -2.37
C LYS A 239 7.17 20.21 -3.44
N ASN A 240 6.67 20.42 -4.65
CA ASN A 240 7.38 21.12 -5.71
C ASN A 240 6.37 21.76 -6.67
N SER A 241 6.25 23.09 -6.65
CA SER A 241 5.28 23.79 -7.48
C SER A 241 5.69 23.90 -8.96
N ALA A 242 6.99 23.87 -9.25
CA ALA A 242 7.52 23.97 -10.61
C ALA A 242 7.41 22.64 -11.36
N GLU A 243 7.69 21.53 -10.67
CA GLU A 243 7.57 20.17 -11.20
C GLU A 243 6.99 19.25 -10.12
N PRO A 244 5.66 19.27 -9.92
CA PRO A 244 5.00 18.43 -8.93
C PRO A 244 5.27 16.94 -9.21
N PRO A 245 5.51 16.11 -8.19
CA PRO A 245 5.65 14.67 -8.39
C PRO A 245 4.35 14.08 -8.93
N ASN A 246 4.46 12.99 -9.68
CA ASN A 246 3.29 12.26 -10.15
C ASN A 246 2.57 11.59 -8.96
N GLY A 247 1.25 11.75 -8.91
CA GLY A 247 0.39 11.18 -7.89
C GLY A 247 -0.51 10.08 -8.44
N PHE A 248 -0.57 8.93 -7.77
CA PHE A 248 -1.38 7.78 -8.20
C PHE A 248 -2.29 7.25 -7.10
N VAL A 249 -3.53 6.89 -7.44
CA VAL A 249 -4.42 6.09 -6.59
C VAL A 249 -4.07 4.61 -6.76
N VAL A 250 -3.90 3.90 -5.64
CA VAL A 250 -3.67 2.45 -5.58
C VAL A 250 -4.67 1.80 -4.63
N CYS A 251 -5.27 0.69 -5.05
CA CYS A 251 -6.32 0.03 -4.28
C CYS A 251 -5.75 -1.09 -3.41
N ALA A 252 -6.24 -1.19 -2.17
CA ALA A 252 -5.88 -2.25 -1.24
C ALA A 252 -6.08 -3.65 -1.87
N GLY A 253 -5.10 -4.53 -1.71
CA GLY A 253 -5.07 -5.88 -2.26
C GLY A 253 -4.74 -5.97 -3.75
N LEU A 254 -4.73 -4.85 -4.49
CA LEU A 254 -4.41 -4.79 -5.92
C LEU A 254 -3.19 -3.89 -6.20
N GLU A 255 -2.34 -3.67 -5.20
CA GLU A 255 -1.23 -2.74 -5.29
C GLU A 255 -0.18 -3.18 -6.35
N PRO A 256 0.44 -2.22 -7.06
CA PRO A 256 1.51 -2.53 -8.00
C PRO A 256 2.79 -2.93 -7.26
N ASP A 257 3.65 -3.72 -7.92
CA ASP A 257 4.93 -4.16 -7.36
C ASP A 257 5.81 -2.98 -6.91
N SER A 258 5.72 -1.84 -7.60
CA SER A 258 6.42 -0.59 -7.24
C SER A 258 5.99 -0.03 -5.88
N PHE A 259 4.72 -0.20 -5.49
CA PHE A 259 4.21 0.20 -4.18
C PHE A 259 4.55 -0.84 -3.12
N CYS A 260 4.33 -2.13 -3.41
CA CYS A 260 4.66 -3.23 -2.50
C CYS A 260 6.14 -3.22 -2.09
N ALA A 261 7.02 -2.82 -2.99
CA ALA A 261 8.46 -2.71 -2.75
C ALA A 261 8.88 -1.52 -1.88
N LEU A 262 7.96 -0.64 -1.50
CA LEU A 262 8.20 0.45 -0.53
C LEU A 262 8.15 -0.01 0.93
N PHE A 263 7.73 -1.25 1.15
CA PHE A 263 7.66 -1.89 2.46
C PHE A 263 8.73 -2.98 2.55
N PRO A 264 9.33 -3.23 3.72
CA PRO A 264 10.40 -4.22 3.87
C PRO A 264 9.93 -5.65 3.57
N GLN A 265 8.66 -5.93 3.82
CA GLN A 265 7.97 -7.17 3.48
C GLN A 265 6.58 -6.85 2.96
N TRP A 266 6.07 -7.69 2.07
CA TRP A 266 4.72 -7.57 1.55
C TRP A 266 4.10 -8.94 1.31
N THR A 267 2.86 -9.12 1.76
CA THR A 267 2.06 -10.33 1.57
C THR A 267 0.80 -9.95 0.79
N TYR A 268 0.56 -10.65 -0.32
CA TYR A 268 -0.65 -10.46 -1.12
C TYR A 268 -1.90 -10.88 -0.34
N ARG A 269 -2.93 -10.02 -0.36
CA ARG A 269 -4.19 -10.22 0.36
C ARG A 269 -5.33 -10.46 -0.63
N GLU A 270 -5.54 -11.72 -0.98
CA GLU A 270 -6.58 -12.11 -1.95
C GLU A 270 -7.99 -11.72 -1.49
N ASP A 271 -8.26 -11.87 -0.19
CA ASP A 271 -9.50 -11.47 0.46
C ASP A 271 -9.84 -9.99 0.22
N VAL A 272 -8.84 -9.12 0.29
CA VAL A 272 -8.97 -7.68 0.06
C VAL A 272 -9.01 -7.37 -1.44
N ALA A 273 -8.20 -8.05 -2.25
CA ALA A 273 -8.14 -7.89 -3.70
C ALA A 273 -9.51 -8.10 -4.36
N LEU A 274 -10.25 -9.13 -3.92
CA LEU A 274 -11.58 -9.47 -4.44
C LEU A 274 -12.59 -8.32 -4.29
N LEU A 275 -12.46 -7.47 -3.27
CA LEU A 275 -13.38 -6.34 -3.03
C LEU A 275 -13.30 -5.28 -4.12
N HIS A 276 -12.10 -5.00 -4.62
CA HIS A 276 -11.85 -4.02 -5.68
C HIS A 276 -12.02 -4.64 -7.07
N GLN A 277 -11.72 -5.93 -7.24
CA GLN A 277 -11.95 -6.64 -8.51
C GLN A 277 -13.44 -6.69 -8.88
N GLN A 278 -14.33 -6.77 -7.89
CA GLN A 278 -15.79 -6.70 -8.11
C GLN A 278 -16.23 -5.36 -8.72
N ASP A 279 -15.46 -4.28 -8.52
CA ASP A 279 -15.68 -2.97 -9.14
C ASP A 279 -14.94 -2.81 -10.47
N GLY A 280 -14.32 -3.89 -10.97
CA GLY A 280 -13.57 -3.88 -12.24
C GLY A 280 -12.14 -3.36 -12.14
N ARG A 281 -11.63 -3.10 -10.93
CA ARG A 281 -10.22 -2.72 -10.70
C ARG A 281 -9.29 -3.89 -11.02
N LYS A 282 -8.10 -3.61 -11.55
CA LYS A 282 -7.14 -4.65 -11.97
C LYS A 282 -5.92 -4.71 -11.03
N PRO A 283 -5.31 -5.89 -10.83
CA PRO A 283 -4.06 -6.00 -10.11
C PRO A 283 -2.96 -5.12 -10.72
N GLY A 284 -2.28 -4.34 -9.87
CA GLY A 284 -1.20 -3.43 -10.27
C GLY A 284 -1.66 -2.17 -10.98
N GLU A 285 -2.96 -1.86 -10.99
CA GLU A 285 -3.48 -0.65 -11.59
C GLU A 285 -3.10 0.59 -10.77
N MET A 286 -2.56 1.60 -11.47
CA MET A 286 -2.26 2.91 -10.92
C MET A 286 -3.06 3.95 -11.72
N LEU A 287 -3.97 4.66 -11.07
CA LEU A 287 -4.71 5.75 -11.71
C LEU A 287 -4.12 7.09 -11.32
N ALA A 288 -3.97 8.02 -12.26
CA ALA A 288 -3.53 9.37 -11.91
C ALA A 288 -4.57 10.04 -11.00
N ILE A 289 -4.12 10.65 -9.89
CA ILE A 289 -5.03 11.28 -8.92
C ILE A 289 -5.89 12.36 -9.59
N GLN A 290 -5.31 13.12 -10.52
CA GLN A 290 -5.99 14.14 -11.30
C GLN A 290 -7.12 13.55 -12.16
N GLU A 291 -6.89 12.39 -12.79
CA GLU A 291 -7.90 11.72 -13.60
C GLU A 291 -9.06 11.21 -12.74
N VAL A 292 -8.77 10.62 -11.58
CA VAL A 292 -9.79 10.18 -10.63
C VAL A 292 -10.59 11.37 -10.11
N LEU A 293 -9.90 12.44 -9.70
CA LEU A 293 -10.57 13.64 -9.19
C LEU A 293 -11.43 14.33 -10.25
N SER A 294 -11.02 14.31 -11.53
CA SER A 294 -11.81 14.90 -12.62
C SER A 294 -13.19 14.26 -12.81
N GLN A 295 -13.39 13.05 -12.29
CA GLN A 295 -14.68 12.35 -12.32
C GLN A 295 -15.68 12.90 -11.29
N TYR A 296 -15.20 13.58 -10.24
CA TYR A 296 -16.04 14.24 -9.24
C TYR A 296 -16.57 15.58 -9.77
N LYS A 297 -17.60 15.50 -10.63
CA LYS A 297 -18.29 16.71 -11.09
C LYS A 297 -19.17 17.26 -9.97
N THR A 298 -19.36 18.57 -9.95
CA THR A 298 -20.38 19.21 -9.10
C THR A 298 -21.77 19.12 -9.73
N GLN A 299 -21.84 18.92 -11.05
CA GLN A 299 -23.07 18.82 -11.81
C GLN A 299 -22.97 17.69 -12.84
N TYR A 300 -24.06 16.92 -12.99
CA TYR A 300 -24.23 15.81 -13.91
C TYR A 300 -25.53 16.01 -14.68
N SER A 301 -25.58 15.50 -15.92
CA SER A 301 -26.83 15.48 -16.68
C SER A 301 -27.79 14.42 -16.15
N LEU A 302 -29.08 14.55 -16.46
CA LEU A 302 -30.07 13.51 -16.12
C LEU A 302 -29.68 12.13 -16.70
N GLU A 303 -29.12 12.10 -17.90
CA GLU A 303 -28.69 10.86 -18.57
C GLU A 303 -27.55 10.19 -17.80
N GLU A 304 -26.59 10.96 -17.28
CA GLU A 304 -25.50 10.44 -16.45
C GLU A 304 -26.02 9.88 -15.11
N LEU A 305 -27.00 10.56 -14.49
CA LEU A 305 -27.58 10.17 -13.21
C LEU A 305 -28.57 9.01 -13.28
N THR A 306 -29.02 8.64 -14.49
CA THR A 306 -29.96 7.52 -14.70
C THR A 306 -29.25 6.28 -15.27
N ARG A 307 -28.04 6.43 -15.82
CA ARG A 307 -27.23 5.31 -16.34
C ARG A 307 -26.63 4.46 -15.21
N ARG A 308 -26.51 3.14 -15.44
CA ARG A 308 -25.84 2.20 -14.54
C ARG A 308 -24.61 1.55 -15.20
N PRO A 309 -23.49 1.37 -14.47
CA PRO A 309 -23.23 1.82 -13.10
C PRO A 309 -23.19 3.36 -13.01
N LEU A 310 -23.59 3.91 -11.87
CA LEU A 310 -23.52 5.36 -11.63
C LEU A 310 -22.05 5.83 -11.62
N PRO A 311 -21.79 7.10 -11.97
CA PRO A 311 -20.51 7.72 -11.69
C PRO A 311 -20.08 7.53 -10.23
N GLU A 312 -18.79 7.25 -10.03
CA GLU A 312 -18.24 6.93 -8.73
C GLU A 312 -18.40 8.10 -7.75
N GLY A 313 -18.82 7.80 -6.52
CA GLY A 313 -18.93 8.79 -5.45
C GLY A 313 -20.23 9.61 -5.43
N LEU A 314 -21.17 9.35 -6.33
CA LEU A 314 -22.51 9.93 -6.25
C LEU A 314 -23.33 9.35 -5.09
N ASN A 315 -24.07 10.21 -4.41
CA ASN A 315 -25.07 9.78 -3.46
C ASN A 315 -26.36 9.36 -4.18
N GLU A 316 -26.61 8.05 -4.26
CA GLU A 316 -27.85 7.50 -4.84
C GLU A 316 -29.12 8.04 -4.15
N LEU A 317 -29.03 8.40 -2.86
CA LEU A 317 -30.15 8.94 -2.10
C LEU A 317 -30.41 10.43 -2.36
N CYS A 318 -29.54 11.15 -3.08
CA CYS A 318 -29.76 12.55 -3.44
C CYS A 318 -29.27 12.90 -4.85
N LEU A 319 -29.50 12.01 -5.83
CA LEU A 319 -29.09 12.22 -7.22
C LEU A 319 -29.56 13.58 -7.77
N GLU A 320 -30.72 14.08 -7.36
CA GLU A 320 -31.24 15.38 -7.77
C GLU A 320 -30.35 16.57 -7.37
N SER A 321 -29.59 16.45 -6.28
CA SER A 321 -28.69 17.52 -5.83
C SER A 321 -27.55 17.80 -6.82
N TYR A 322 -27.24 16.81 -7.67
CA TYR A 322 -26.19 16.87 -8.67
C TYR A 322 -26.66 17.40 -10.03
N LEU A 323 -27.94 17.73 -10.21
CA LEU A 323 -28.41 18.39 -11.44
C LEU A 323 -27.96 19.86 -11.51
N GLY A 324 -27.83 20.41 -12.72
CA GLY A 324 -27.76 21.86 -12.92
C GLY A 324 -29.06 22.55 -12.49
N ALA A 325 -29.05 23.87 -12.27
CA ALA A 325 -30.25 24.60 -11.84
C ALA A 325 -31.38 24.55 -12.87
N ASP A 326 -31.05 24.53 -14.16
CA ASP A 326 -32.00 24.41 -15.26
C ASP A 326 -32.54 22.99 -15.35
N ASP A 327 -31.67 21.98 -15.46
CA ASP A 327 -32.06 20.57 -15.48
C ASP A 327 -32.89 20.16 -14.25
N PHE A 328 -32.58 20.68 -13.06
CA PHE A 328 -33.37 20.42 -11.84
C PHE A 328 -34.81 20.88 -12.01
N ARG A 329 -35.01 22.09 -12.53
CA ARG A 329 -36.34 22.67 -12.78
C ARG A 329 -37.07 21.90 -13.87
N ASP A 330 -36.37 21.53 -14.94
CA ASP A 330 -36.96 20.81 -16.06
C ASP A 330 -37.38 19.38 -15.68
N VAL A 331 -36.58 18.69 -14.87
CA VAL A 331 -36.82 17.30 -14.47
C VAL A 331 -37.84 17.18 -13.34
N LEU A 332 -37.74 18.03 -12.31
CA LEU A 332 -38.60 17.93 -11.12
C LEU A 332 -39.80 18.89 -11.17
N GLY A 333 -39.80 19.85 -12.08
CA GLY A 333 -40.88 20.82 -12.29
C GLY A 333 -40.97 21.92 -11.23
N VAL A 334 -39.99 22.02 -10.33
CA VAL A 334 -39.94 22.99 -9.22
C VAL A 334 -38.52 23.53 -9.05
N SER A 335 -38.37 24.70 -8.42
CA SER A 335 -37.03 25.19 -8.06
C SER A 335 -36.41 24.35 -6.95
N ARG A 336 -35.08 24.45 -6.80
CA ARG A 336 -34.34 23.77 -5.75
C ARG A 336 -34.76 24.26 -4.35
N GLU A 337 -35.01 25.56 -4.18
CA GLU A 337 -35.53 26.11 -2.93
C GLU A 337 -36.93 25.56 -2.62
N GLU A 338 -37.82 25.55 -3.61
CA GLU A 338 -39.16 25.01 -3.43
C GLU A 338 -39.14 23.52 -3.06
N PHE A 339 -38.27 22.75 -3.72
CA PHE A 339 -38.14 21.32 -3.47
C PHE A 339 -37.69 21.00 -2.04
N TYR A 340 -36.65 21.66 -1.54
CA TYR A 340 -36.10 21.35 -0.22
C TYR A 340 -36.82 22.06 0.93
N ASP A 341 -37.26 23.31 0.73
CA ASP A 341 -37.80 24.15 1.81
C ASP A 341 -39.33 24.08 1.90
N ASN A 342 -40.03 23.83 0.79
CA ASN A 342 -41.50 23.94 0.75
C ASN A 342 -42.23 22.60 0.52
N LEU A 343 -41.57 21.57 -0.03
CA LEU A 343 -42.21 20.28 -0.27
C LEU A 343 -42.00 19.30 0.89
N PRO A 344 -43.06 18.58 1.34
CA PRO A 344 -42.90 17.46 2.26
C PRO A 344 -42.07 16.32 1.66
N ILE A 345 -41.36 15.56 2.50
CA ILE A 345 -40.46 14.45 2.10
C ILE A 345 -41.16 13.44 1.18
N TRP A 346 -42.41 13.04 1.48
CA TRP A 346 -43.14 12.09 0.64
C TRP A 346 -43.33 12.59 -0.80
N ARG A 347 -43.48 13.91 -0.99
CA ARG A 347 -43.64 14.54 -2.30
C ARG A 347 -42.31 14.65 -3.02
N GLN A 348 -41.23 14.96 -2.30
CA GLN A 348 -39.87 14.91 -2.84
C GLN A 348 -39.54 13.51 -3.38
N THR A 349 -39.78 12.46 -2.59
CA THR A 349 -39.58 11.07 -2.99
C THR A 349 -40.39 10.70 -4.24
N GLN A 350 -41.65 11.13 -4.30
CA GLN A 350 -42.50 10.86 -5.46
C GLN A 350 -41.96 11.52 -6.75
N LEU A 351 -41.46 12.76 -6.67
CA LEU A 351 -40.87 13.45 -7.81
C LEU A 351 -39.57 12.77 -8.27
N LYS A 352 -38.71 12.38 -7.33
CA LYS A 352 -37.47 11.65 -7.62
C LYS A 352 -37.72 10.31 -8.29
N GLN A 353 -38.68 9.53 -7.78
CA GLN A 353 -39.06 8.25 -8.38
C GLN A 353 -39.59 8.41 -9.81
N LYS A 354 -40.40 9.44 -10.07
CA LYS A 354 -40.87 9.75 -11.43
C LYS A 354 -39.73 10.10 -12.39
N ALA A 355 -38.67 10.71 -11.89
CA ALA A 355 -37.48 11.09 -12.65
C ALA A 355 -36.40 9.98 -12.71
N ASN A 356 -36.64 8.80 -12.12
CA ASN A 356 -35.65 7.73 -11.94
C ASN A 356 -34.38 8.17 -11.17
N LEU A 357 -34.54 9.11 -10.24
CA LEU A 357 -33.49 9.64 -9.37
C LEU A 357 -33.59 9.08 -7.93
N PHE A 358 -34.21 7.91 -7.77
CA PHE A 358 -34.42 7.23 -6.49
C PHE A 358 -33.78 5.84 -6.47
#